data_AF-A0A2G9I777-F1
#
_entry.id   AF-A0A2G9I777-F1
#
_cell.length_a   1.000
_cell.length_b   1.000
_cell.length_c   1.000
_cell.angle_alpha   90.00
_cell.angle_beta   90.00
_cell.angle_gamma   90.00
#
_symmetry.space_group_name_H-M   'P 1'
#
loop_
_entity.id
_entity.type
_entity.pdbx_description
1 polymer ?
#
loop_
_entity_poly.entity_id
_entity_poly.type
_entity_poly.pdbx_seq_one_letter_code
_entity_poly.pdbx_strand_id
1 'polypeptide(L)'
;MLSGFTREVNSDNKPEEMILIMGSLAEKSTVDPEDLHLISPHPSDRSPLEITPPGSFFSSGSEKCGCKSILSSIFLSIKIALFSNKLNLLVPCGPVAILVDKLTDHHGWVFCLSLLGIIPLAERLGWVTEQLAFFTGPTVGSLLNVTFGNATELIISIHALRSNMIRVVQQSLLGSILSNMLLVLGCALFGGGIVHYKREQMFSKPSAAMNLGLLLMAVMGLLFPAVLHFTRTELHFGNSELALSRFSSCVMLVAYGAYIFFQLTSQKHLYTPINEEESSTPTDGSLDDDYPDTSKWESIVWLFIFTALISVLSEYVVNAMEGASIAMNIPKAFISVILLPVVGNAAEHASAIMFAVKDKLDIALGIAIGSSTQIAMFVVCIEQVKMHSNS
;
A
#
# COMPACT_ATOMS: atom_id res chain seq x y z
N MET A 1 -18.98 54.90 14.05
CA MET A 1 -19.16 54.44 15.44
C MET A 1 -18.32 53.18 15.63
N LEU A 2 -17.09 53.37 16.11
CA LEU A 2 -16.14 52.33 16.49
C LEU A 2 -15.66 52.70 17.90
N SER A 3 -15.91 51.82 18.86
CA SER A 3 -15.37 51.72 20.22
C SER A 3 -14.63 50.38 20.22
N GLY A 4 -13.46 50.11 20.77
CA GLY A 4 -12.50 50.65 21.77
C GLY A 4 -11.53 49.43 21.95
N PHE A 5 -10.32 49.44 22.45
CA PHE A 5 -9.58 50.27 23.38
C PHE A 5 -8.09 49.89 23.20
N THR A 6 -7.21 50.84 23.46
CA THR A 6 -5.75 50.82 23.30
C THR A 6 -5.02 49.89 24.29
N ARG A 7 -3.91 49.30 23.83
CA ARG A 7 -2.99 48.43 24.58
C ARG A 7 -1.71 49.21 24.89
N GLU A 8 -1.39 49.40 26.17
CA GLU A 8 -0.10 49.94 26.63
C GLU A 8 1.02 48.89 26.52
N VAL A 9 2.22 49.35 26.16
CA VAL A 9 3.46 48.57 26.07
C VAL A 9 4.53 49.27 26.91
N ASN A 10 5.19 48.52 27.79
CA ASN A 10 6.40 48.87 28.53
C ASN A 10 7.01 47.52 28.99
N SER A 11 8.30 47.25 29.13
CA SER A 11 9.60 47.66 28.56
C SER A 11 10.58 46.54 28.95
N ASP A 12 11.67 46.40 28.21
CA ASP A 12 12.95 45.80 28.60
C ASP A 12 13.06 44.31 28.97
N ASN A 13 13.75 43.54 28.10
CA ASN A 13 14.94 42.80 28.54
C ASN A 13 15.83 42.38 27.34
N LYS A 14 17.14 42.68 27.42
CA LYS A 14 18.22 42.15 26.57
C LYS A 14 19.36 41.62 27.47
N PRO A 15 20.25 40.76 26.95
CA PRO A 15 20.81 39.62 27.68
C PRO A 15 22.16 39.90 28.36
N GLU A 16 22.46 39.19 29.45
CA GLU A 16 23.77 39.14 30.08
C GLU A 16 24.45 37.76 29.93
N GLU A 17 25.77 37.82 29.84
CA GLU A 17 26.75 36.80 29.52
C GLU A 17 26.87 35.67 30.55
N MET A 18 27.25 34.49 30.06
CA MET A 18 27.56 33.30 30.85
C MET A 18 29.07 33.25 31.13
N ILE A 19 29.47 33.62 32.35
CA ILE A 19 30.85 33.52 32.85
C ILE A 19 31.04 32.24 33.68
N LEU A 20 32.15 31.56 33.37
CA LEU A 20 32.79 30.42 34.02
C LEU A 20 32.87 30.49 35.56
N ILE A 21 32.59 29.37 36.26
CA ILE A 21 33.28 29.01 37.51
C ILE A 21 33.72 27.54 37.44
N MET A 22 35.00 27.34 37.74
CA MET A 22 35.75 26.10 37.74
C MET A 22 36.10 25.74 39.20
N GLY A 23 35.98 24.47 39.58
CA GLY A 23 36.48 23.88 40.82
C GLY A 23 36.16 22.38 40.77
N SER A 24 37.07 21.45 40.46
CA SER A 24 38.36 21.03 41.04
C SER A 24 38.21 19.77 41.92
N LEU A 25 38.79 18.70 41.38
CA LEU A 25 39.48 17.56 42.00
C LEU A 25 38.71 16.40 42.67
N ALA A 26 38.89 15.24 42.01
CA ALA A 26 39.33 13.95 42.53
C ALA A 26 38.37 13.10 43.38
N GLU A 27 37.86 12.01 42.78
CA GLU A 27 38.29 10.66 43.16
C GLU A 27 37.90 9.65 42.07
N LYS A 28 38.82 8.72 41.81
CA LYS A 28 38.79 7.69 40.76
C LYS A 28 38.89 6.36 41.50
N SER A 29 37.91 5.47 41.37
CA SER A 29 38.05 4.08 41.81
C SER A 29 37.63 3.12 40.70
N THR A 30 38.64 2.37 40.30
CA THR A 30 38.70 1.28 39.33
C THR A 30 38.13 0.00 39.94
N VAL A 31 37.43 -0.80 39.12
CA VAL A 31 37.03 -2.17 39.46
C VAL A 31 37.77 -3.10 38.52
N ASP A 32 38.68 -3.91 39.07
CA ASP A 32 39.30 -5.07 38.41
C ASP A 32 39.00 -6.33 39.25
N PRO A 33 38.79 -7.51 38.62
CA PRO A 33 38.51 -8.77 39.29
C PRO A 33 39.76 -9.67 39.38
N GLU A 34 40.04 -10.27 40.53
CA GLU A 34 40.96 -11.43 40.62
C GLU A 34 40.55 -12.43 41.71
N ASP A 35 40.91 -13.68 41.43
CA ASP A 35 40.56 -14.98 42.01
C ASP A 35 41.02 -15.23 43.47
N LEU A 36 40.46 -16.26 44.13
CA LEU A 36 41.15 -17.56 44.39
C LEU A 36 40.55 -18.34 45.61
N HIS A 37 40.17 -19.59 45.32
CA HIS A 37 40.01 -20.82 46.12
C HIS A 37 40.25 -20.84 47.65
N LEU A 38 39.44 -21.65 48.38
CA LEU A 38 39.92 -22.80 49.18
C LEU A 38 38.79 -23.66 49.84
N ILE A 39 38.99 -24.99 49.75
CA ILE A 39 38.54 -26.12 50.62
C ILE A 39 37.34 -27.01 50.18
N SER A 40 37.67 -28.29 49.96
CA SER A 40 36.88 -29.53 49.75
C SER A 40 37.18 -30.51 50.93
N PRO A 41 36.84 -31.84 51.01
CA PRO A 41 35.97 -32.75 50.22
C PRO A 41 35.11 -33.78 51.05
N HIS A 42 34.19 -34.54 50.43
CA HIS A 42 34.15 -36.04 50.42
C HIS A 42 32.99 -36.62 49.53
N PRO A 43 32.94 -37.94 49.17
CA PRO A 43 32.83 -38.39 47.76
C PRO A 43 31.68 -39.39 47.46
N SER A 44 31.38 -39.67 46.18
CA SER A 44 30.96 -41.01 45.70
C SER A 44 30.91 -41.11 44.17
N ASP A 45 31.78 -41.99 43.65
CA ASP A 45 31.64 -42.92 42.50
C ASP A 45 31.41 -42.45 41.03
N ARG A 46 32.56 -42.43 40.30
CA ARG A 46 32.92 -43.06 38.98
C ARG A 46 31.78 -43.78 38.21
N SER A 47 31.63 -43.74 36.87
CA SER A 47 32.55 -43.59 35.70
C SER A 47 31.72 -43.42 34.37
N PRO A 48 32.34 -43.13 33.19
CA PRO A 48 31.74 -42.39 32.07
C PRO A 48 31.32 -43.25 30.86
N LEU A 49 30.44 -42.76 29.98
CA LEU A 49 30.26 -43.29 28.61
C LEU A 49 29.62 -42.29 27.63
N GLU A 50 30.46 -41.91 26.64
CA GLU A 50 30.28 -41.64 25.21
C GLU A 50 29.06 -40.92 24.59
N ILE A 51 29.44 -40.08 23.61
CA ILE A 51 28.63 -39.21 22.75
C ILE A 51 28.45 -39.88 21.36
N THR A 52 27.23 -39.78 20.79
CA THR A 52 26.77 -39.99 19.37
C THR A 52 26.70 -41.42 18.76
N PRO A 53 25.94 -41.65 17.66
CA PRO A 53 24.49 -41.47 17.38
C PRO A 53 23.87 -42.80 16.84
N PRO A 54 22.58 -42.89 16.42
CA PRO A 54 22.17 -43.93 15.48
C PRO A 54 21.75 -43.36 14.13
N GLY A 55 22.49 -43.75 13.10
CA GLY A 55 22.17 -43.50 11.70
C GLY A 55 21.08 -44.44 11.16
N SER A 56 20.34 -43.88 10.19
CA SER A 56 19.81 -44.51 8.98
C SER A 56 19.42 -45.99 9.02
N PHE A 57 18.11 -46.25 9.00
CA PHE A 57 17.54 -47.42 8.33
C PHE A 57 16.54 -46.96 7.26
N PHE A 58 16.96 -47.07 6.01
CA PHE A 58 16.06 -47.08 4.86
C PHE A 58 15.25 -48.38 4.88
N SER A 59 13.92 -48.29 4.91
CA SER A 59 13.03 -49.31 4.36
C SER A 59 11.89 -48.62 3.63
N SER A 60 11.90 -48.83 2.31
CA SER A 60 10.91 -48.39 1.33
C SER A 60 9.54 -49.05 1.59
N GLY A 61 8.46 -48.28 1.43
CA GLY A 61 7.09 -48.81 1.60
C GLY A 61 5.95 -47.78 1.56
N SER A 62 5.64 -47.24 0.37
CA SER A 62 4.31 -46.77 -0.09
C SER A 62 3.76 -45.40 0.34
N GLU A 63 4.34 -44.33 -0.24
CA GLU A 63 3.77 -43.24 -1.08
C GLU A 63 2.29 -42.78 -1.05
N LYS A 64 1.39 -43.25 -0.18
CA LYS A 64 -0.03 -42.78 -0.21
C LYS A 64 -0.37 -41.65 0.77
N CYS A 65 0.55 -41.23 1.64
CA CYS A 65 0.27 -40.27 2.70
C CYS A 65 0.67 -38.80 2.36
N GLY A 66 1.68 -38.59 1.51
CA GLY A 66 2.14 -37.24 1.15
C GLY A 66 1.17 -36.47 0.25
N CYS A 67 0.55 -37.16 -0.72
CA CYS A 67 -0.33 -36.52 -1.69
C CYS A 67 -1.62 -35.99 -1.05
N LYS A 68 -2.19 -36.70 -0.05
CA LYS A 68 -3.37 -36.24 0.70
C LYS A 68 -3.07 -35.04 1.60
N SER A 69 -1.88 -35.00 2.22
CA SER A 69 -1.45 -33.85 3.03
C SER A 69 -1.21 -32.62 2.15
N ILE A 70 -0.56 -32.78 1.00
CA ILE A 70 -0.31 -31.70 0.04
C ILE A 70 -1.61 -31.22 -0.60
N LEU A 71 -2.53 -32.13 -0.99
CA LEU A 71 -3.84 -31.73 -1.50
C LEU A 71 -4.67 -31.00 -0.44
N SER A 72 -4.60 -31.44 0.82
CA SER A 72 -5.29 -30.79 1.92
C SER A 72 -4.70 -29.42 2.21
N SER A 73 -3.38 -29.25 2.14
CA SER A 73 -2.71 -27.96 2.26
C SER A 73 -3.06 -27.04 1.09
N ILE A 74 -3.00 -27.53 -0.15
CA ILE A 74 -3.44 -26.76 -1.33
C ILE A 74 -4.92 -26.39 -1.24
N PHE A 75 -5.78 -27.30 -0.76
CA PHE A 75 -7.21 -27.02 -0.60
C PHE A 75 -7.48 -26.00 0.52
N LEU A 76 -6.71 -26.08 1.61
CA LEU A 76 -6.75 -25.10 2.71
C LEU A 76 -6.26 -23.73 2.23
N SER A 77 -5.15 -23.69 1.49
CA SER A 77 -4.60 -22.53 0.79
C SER A 77 -5.61 -21.91 -0.19
N ILE A 78 -6.26 -22.71 -1.04
CA ILE A 78 -7.33 -22.27 -1.94
C ILE A 78 -8.51 -21.71 -1.14
N LYS A 79 -8.88 -22.36 -0.04
CA LYS A 79 -9.97 -21.91 0.83
C LYS A 79 -9.63 -20.59 1.54
N ILE A 80 -8.40 -20.40 1.99
CA ILE A 80 -7.96 -19.16 2.63
C ILE A 80 -7.86 -18.05 1.58
N ALA A 81 -7.19 -18.31 0.46
CA ALA A 81 -6.96 -17.37 -0.63
C ALA A 81 -8.25 -16.95 -1.36
N LEU A 82 -9.25 -17.82 -1.48
CA LEU A 82 -10.53 -17.48 -2.13
C LEU A 82 -11.63 -17.21 -1.10
N PHE A 83 -11.81 -18.03 -0.06
CA PHE A 83 -13.03 -18.07 0.77
C PHE A 83 -12.98 -17.38 2.15
N SER A 84 -11.87 -16.79 2.57
CA SER A 84 -11.76 -16.12 3.88
C SER A 84 -12.64 -14.86 4.12
N ASN A 85 -12.93 -14.03 3.11
CA ASN A 85 -13.58 -12.72 3.32
C ASN A 85 -15.05 -12.66 2.84
N LYS A 86 -15.89 -11.79 3.43
CA LYS A 86 -17.31 -11.56 3.04
C LYS A 86 -17.46 -11.13 1.58
N LEU A 87 -16.42 -10.52 1.01
CA LEU A 87 -16.34 -10.12 -0.40
C LEU A 87 -16.28 -11.31 -1.37
N ASN A 88 -15.99 -12.52 -0.90
CA ASN A 88 -15.98 -13.72 -1.75
C ASN A 88 -17.34 -14.05 -2.36
N LEU A 89 -18.44 -13.48 -1.83
CA LEU A 89 -19.75 -13.55 -2.48
C LEU A 89 -19.74 -12.98 -3.91
N LEU A 90 -18.81 -12.06 -4.22
CA LEU A 90 -18.70 -11.42 -5.52
C LEU A 90 -17.76 -12.18 -6.49
N VAL A 91 -16.99 -13.16 -6.03
CA VAL A 91 -16.08 -13.93 -6.92
C VAL A 91 -16.81 -14.62 -8.07
N PRO A 92 -18.02 -15.21 -7.89
CA PRO A 92 -18.80 -15.75 -8.98
C PRO A 92 -19.18 -14.73 -10.07
N CYS A 93 -19.20 -13.43 -9.76
CA CYS A 93 -19.54 -12.39 -10.74
C CYS A 93 -18.57 -12.38 -11.93
N GLY A 94 -17.29 -12.70 -11.73
CA GLY A 94 -16.30 -12.76 -12.81
C GLY A 94 -16.63 -13.81 -13.88
N PRO A 95 -16.71 -15.11 -13.51
CA PRO A 95 -17.14 -16.17 -14.45
C PRO A 95 -18.53 -15.93 -15.04
N VAL A 96 -19.47 -15.38 -14.25
CA VAL A 96 -20.80 -15.03 -14.75
C VAL A 96 -20.72 -13.91 -15.80
N ALA A 97 -19.86 -12.91 -15.64
CA ALA A 97 -19.65 -11.86 -16.64
C ALA A 97 -19.20 -12.44 -17.99
N ILE A 98 -18.24 -13.37 -17.96
CA ILE A 98 -17.74 -14.08 -19.15
C ILE A 98 -18.85 -14.91 -19.81
N LEU A 99 -19.69 -15.56 -18.99
CA LEU A 99 -20.81 -16.35 -19.50
C LEU A 99 -21.89 -15.45 -20.13
N VAL A 100 -22.22 -14.34 -19.48
CA VAL A 100 -23.19 -13.35 -19.98
C VAL A 100 -22.69 -12.74 -21.28
N ASP A 101 -21.41 -12.40 -21.39
CA ASP A 101 -20.82 -11.87 -22.63
C ASP A 101 -20.93 -12.87 -23.79
N LYS A 102 -20.71 -14.17 -23.52
CA LYS A 102 -20.82 -15.23 -24.54
C LYS A 102 -22.25 -15.57 -24.94
N LEU A 103 -23.21 -15.39 -24.03
CA LEU A 103 -24.60 -15.78 -24.24
C LEU A 103 -25.52 -14.60 -24.61
N THR A 104 -25.12 -13.37 -24.30
CA THR A 104 -25.94 -12.18 -24.45
C THR A 104 -25.12 -10.97 -24.89
N ASP A 105 -25.67 -10.15 -25.79
CA ASP A 105 -25.07 -8.87 -26.19
C ASP A 105 -25.36 -7.73 -25.19
N HIS A 106 -25.63 -8.06 -23.92
CA HIS A 106 -26.00 -7.09 -22.89
C HIS A 106 -24.78 -6.49 -22.19
N HIS A 107 -24.09 -5.58 -22.88
CA HIS A 107 -22.86 -4.92 -22.41
C HIS A 107 -22.99 -4.24 -21.02
N GLY A 108 -24.16 -3.70 -20.67
CA GLY A 108 -24.37 -3.11 -19.34
C GLY A 108 -24.22 -4.11 -18.18
N TRP A 109 -24.74 -5.33 -18.34
CA TRP A 109 -24.61 -6.38 -17.34
C TRP A 109 -23.20 -6.96 -17.30
N VAL A 110 -22.58 -7.19 -18.47
CA VAL A 110 -21.19 -7.64 -18.57
C VAL A 110 -20.26 -6.67 -17.85
N PHE A 111 -20.44 -5.37 -18.06
CA PHE A 111 -19.65 -4.33 -17.40
C PHE A 111 -19.80 -4.37 -15.86
N CYS A 112 -21.04 -4.35 -15.36
CA CYS A 112 -21.29 -4.37 -13.92
C CYS A 112 -20.78 -5.65 -13.24
N LEU A 113 -21.02 -6.81 -13.85
CA LEU A 113 -20.57 -8.09 -13.32
C LEU A 113 -19.04 -8.22 -13.34
N SER A 114 -18.38 -7.71 -14.39
CA SER A 114 -16.92 -7.70 -14.47
C SER A 114 -16.31 -6.79 -13.40
N LEU A 115 -16.86 -5.59 -13.20
CA LEU A 115 -16.42 -4.71 -12.11
C LEU A 115 -16.61 -5.35 -10.73
N LEU A 116 -17.78 -5.93 -10.46
CA LEU A 116 -18.04 -6.62 -9.20
C LEU A 116 -17.10 -7.81 -9.01
N GLY A 117 -16.75 -8.53 -10.08
CA GLY A 117 -15.80 -9.64 -10.03
C GLY A 117 -14.37 -9.19 -9.76
N ILE A 118 -13.97 -7.98 -10.16
CA ILE A 118 -12.63 -7.43 -9.90
C ILE A 118 -12.45 -7.08 -8.42
N ILE A 119 -13.48 -6.56 -7.73
CA ILE A 119 -13.39 -6.14 -6.33
C ILE A 119 -12.75 -7.21 -5.40
N PRO A 120 -13.25 -8.45 -5.33
CA PRO A 120 -12.65 -9.47 -4.48
C PRO A 120 -11.27 -9.91 -4.98
N LEU A 121 -11.02 -9.91 -6.30
CA LEU A 121 -9.70 -10.27 -6.83
C LEU A 121 -8.64 -9.23 -6.48
N ALA A 122 -9.00 -7.95 -6.51
CA ALA A 122 -8.13 -6.85 -6.12
C ALA A 122 -7.76 -6.93 -4.63
N GLU A 123 -8.75 -7.23 -3.78
CA GLU A 123 -8.52 -7.47 -2.34
C GLU A 123 -7.57 -8.63 -2.10
N ARG A 124 -7.74 -9.76 -2.80
CA ARG A 124 -6.83 -10.90 -2.70
C ARG A 124 -5.45 -10.63 -3.26
N LEU A 125 -5.34 -9.86 -4.33
CA LEU A 125 -4.04 -9.45 -4.86
C LEU A 125 -3.27 -8.63 -3.82
N GLY A 126 -3.94 -7.70 -3.14
CA GLY A 126 -3.36 -6.92 -2.03
C GLY A 126 -2.89 -7.82 -0.89
N TRP A 127 -3.75 -8.72 -0.40
CA TRP A 127 -3.38 -9.66 0.67
C TRP A 127 -2.19 -10.55 0.29
N VAL A 128 -2.18 -11.13 -0.92
CA VAL A 128 -1.05 -11.96 -1.37
C VAL A 128 0.24 -11.15 -1.48
N THR A 129 0.16 -9.88 -1.89
CA THR A 129 1.30 -8.98 -1.97
C THR A 129 1.90 -8.73 -0.58
N GLU A 130 1.04 -8.53 0.42
CA GLU A 130 1.45 -8.41 1.82
C GLU A 130 2.12 -9.70 2.33
N GLN A 131 1.53 -10.87 2.06
CA GLN A 131 2.12 -12.17 2.40
C GLN A 131 3.51 -12.37 1.76
N LEU A 132 3.67 -11.96 0.49
CA LEU A 132 4.95 -12.05 -0.20
C LEU A 132 6.00 -11.10 0.39
N ALA A 133 5.58 -9.93 0.89
CA ALA A 133 6.47 -8.92 1.47
C ALA A 133 7.21 -9.43 2.72
N PHE A 134 6.58 -10.30 3.54
CA PHE A 134 7.23 -10.96 4.69
C PHE A 134 8.48 -11.75 4.31
N PHE A 135 8.55 -12.22 3.06
CA PHE A 135 9.59 -13.13 2.61
C PHE A 135 10.72 -12.49 1.82
N THR A 136 10.51 -11.26 1.34
CA THR A 136 11.44 -10.51 0.50
C THR A 136 12.24 -9.46 1.26
N GLY A 137 11.93 -9.26 2.54
CA GLY A 137 12.54 -8.26 3.42
C GLY A 137 11.94 -6.87 3.24
N PRO A 138 12.21 -5.92 4.16
CA PRO A 138 11.47 -4.66 4.26
C PRO A 138 11.54 -3.80 2.99
N THR A 139 12.71 -3.75 2.35
CA THR A 139 12.91 -2.91 1.16
C THR A 139 12.19 -3.42 -0.07
N VAL A 140 12.35 -4.71 -0.38
CA VAL A 140 11.71 -5.31 -1.55
C VAL A 140 10.21 -5.50 -1.29
N GLY A 141 9.82 -5.84 -0.05
CA GLY A 141 8.43 -5.95 0.36
C GLY A 141 7.67 -4.63 0.24
N SER A 142 8.28 -3.53 0.66
CA SER A 142 7.74 -2.18 0.45
C SER A 142 7.54 -1.86 -1.04
N LEU A 143 8.54 -2.16 -1.88
CA LEU A 143 8.44 -1.93 -3.33
C LEU A 143 7.37 -2.82 -3.99
N LEU A 144 7.24 -4.07 -3.55
CA LEU A 144 6.19 -4.99 -4.01
C LEU A 144 4.82 -4.48 -3.64
N ASN A 145 4.63 -4.01 -2.39
CA ASN A 145 3.36 -3.46 -1.93
C ASN A 145 2.97 -2.20 -2.72
N VAL A 146 3.93 -1.29 -2.94
CA VAL A 146 3.73 -0.13 -3.80
C VAL A 146 3.30 -0.56 -5.21
N THR A 147 4.01 -1.52 -5.82
CA THR A 147 3.75 -1.89 -7.22
C THR A 147 2.45 -2.68 -7.40
N PHE A 148 2.23 -3.72 -6.59
CA PHE A 148 1.11 -4.65 -6.72
C PHE A 148 -0.14 -4.21 -5.96
N GLY A 149 -0.04 -3.31 -4.98
CA GLY A 149 -1.20 -2.67 -4.36
C GLY A 149 -2.04 -1.88 -5.36
N ASN A 150 -1.37 -1.22 -6.31
CA ASN A 150 -1.98 -0.48 -7.41
C ASN A 150 -2.09 -1.26 -8.74
N ALA A 151 -1.81 -2.56 -8.74
CA ALA A 151 -1.77 -3.34 -9.99
C ALA A 151 -3.13 -3.44 -10.68
N THR A 152 -4.23 -3.53 -9.95
CA THR A 152 -5.58 -3.59 -10.54
C THR A 152 -5.87 -2.37 -11.41
N GLU A 153 -5.57 -1.18 -10.91
CA GLU A 153 -5.76 0.07 -11.65
C GLU A 153 -4.84 0.14 -12.88
N LEU A 154 -3.57 -0.26 -12.72
CA LEU A 154 -2.59 -0.28 -13.81
C LEU A 154 -3.00 -1.25 -14.92
N ILE A 155 -3.50 -2.44 -14.58
CA ILE A 155 -3.96 -3.45 -15.53
C ILE A 155 -5.17 -2.97 -16.34
N ILE A 156 -6.16 -2.36 -15.66
CA ILE A 156 -7.33 -1.75 -16.33
C ILE A 156 -6.88 -0.61 -17.25
N SER A 157 -5.96 0.24 -16.78
CA SER A 157 -5.40 1.34 -17.57
C SER A 157 -4.67 0.84 -18.80
N ILE A 158 -3.87 -0.22 -18.70
CA ILE A 158 -3.15 -0.82 -19.84
C ILE A 158 -4.14 -1.34 -20.90
N HIS A 159 -5.21 -2.04 -20.50
CA HIS A 159 -6.22 -2.51 -21.46
C HIS A 159 -6.97 -1.35 -22.13
N ALA A 160 -7.29 -0.30 -21.36
CA ALA A 160 -7.91 0.90 -21.90
C ALA A 160 -6.99 1.64 -22.88
N LEU A 161 -5.68 1.72 -22.59
CA LEU A 161 -4.67 2.27 -23.51
C LEU A 161 -4.58 1.44 -24.79
N ARG A 162 -4.54 0.10 -24.71
CA ARG A 162 -4.55 -0.80 -25.88
C ARG A 162 -5.79 -0.61 -26.75
N SER A 163 -6.90 -0.22 -26.14
CA SER A 163 -8.17 0.08 -26.82
C SER A 163 -8.27 1.55 -27.27
N ASN A 164 -7.18 2.31 -27.25
CA ASN A 164 -7.11 3.75 -27.60
C ASN A 164 -8.01 4.66 -26.74
N MET A 165 -8.45 4.21 -25.56
CA MET A 165 -9.31 4.97 -24.67
C MET A 165 -8.51 5.87 -23.72
N ILE A 166 -7.63 6.69 -24.28
CA ILE A 166 -6.70 7.51 -23.48
C ILE A 166 -7.44 8.45 -22.52
N ARG A 167 -8.57 9.01 -22.96
CA ARG A 167 -9.37 9.90 -22.11
C ARG A 167 -9.90 9.18 -20.87
N VAL A 168 -10.27 7.92 -21.00
CA VAL A 168 -10.76 7.09 -19.90
C VAL A 168 -9.65 6.83 -18.91
N VAL A 169 -8.43 6.54 -19.39
CA VAL A 169 -7.24 6.34 -18.54
C VAL A 169 -6.88 7.61 -17.77
N GLN A 170 -6.85 8.76 -18.43
CA GLN A 170 -6.56 10.04 -17.77
C GLN A 170 -7.62 10.36 -16.70
N GLN A 171 -8.89 10.11 -17.02
CA GLN A 171 -10.00 10.33 -16.11
C GLN A 171 -9.99 9.35 -14.93
N SER A 172 -9.63 8.09 -15.15
CA SER A 172 -9.55 7.09 -14.07
C SER A 172 -8.43 7.39 -13.11
N LEU A 173 -7.24 7.71 -13.61
CA LEU A 173 -6.10 8.02 -12.73
C LEU A 173 -6.33 9.30 -11.91
N LEU A 174 -6.91 10.34 -12.51
CA LEU A 174 -7.31 11.55 -11.77
C LEU A 174 -8.40 11.22 -10.74
N GLY A 175 -9.37 10.40 -11.13
CA GLY A 175 -10.40 9.88 -10.23
C GLY A 175 -9.84 9.07 -9.07
N SER A 176 -8.75 8.35 -9.27
CA SER A 176 -8.07 7.54 -8.24
C SER A 176 -7.33 8.38 -7.21
N ILE A 177 -6.65 9.45 -7.65
CA ILE A 177 -6.10 10.46 -6.74
C ILE A 177 -7.23 11.05 -5.87
N LEU A 178 -8.37 11.42 -6.48
CA LEU A 178 -9.53 11.97 -5.76
C LEU A 178 -10.17 10.94 -4.82
N SER A 179 -10.33 9.68 -5.26
CA SER A 179 -10.88 8.58 -4.47
C SER A 179 -10.05 8.37 -3.21
N ASN A 180 -8.73 8.24 -3.35
CA ASN A 180 -7.83 8.03 -2.22
C ASN A 180 -7.83 9.21 -1.23
N MET A 181 -7.83 10.44 -1.75
CA MET A 181 -7.78 11.64 -0.89
C MET A 181 -9.10 12.00 -0.21
N LEU A 182 -10.23 11.77 -0.87
CA LEU A 182 -11.53 12.17 -0.36
C LEU A 182 -12.32 10.98 0.18
N LEU A 183 -12.47 9.94 -0.64
CA LEU A 183 -13.31 8.80 -0.28
C LEU A 183 -12.59 7.89 0.74
N VAL A 184 -11.38 7.42 0.44
CA VAL A 184 -10.64 6.50 1.32
C VAL A 184 -10.28 7.16 2.63
N LEU A 185 -9.58 8.30 2.54
CA LEU A 185 -9.19 9.04 3.72
C LEU A 185 -10.41 9.52 4.52
N GLY A 186 -11.48 9.97 3.84
CA GLY A 186 -12.73 10.35 4.49
C GLY A 186 -13.40 9.18 5.21
N CYS A 187 -13.52 8.01 4.58
CA CYS A 187 -14.06 6.81 5.19
C CYS A 187 -13.19 6.29 6.34
N ALA A 188 -11.86 6.40 6.24
CA ALA A 188 -10.93 6.01 7.28
C ALA A 188 -11.08 6.92 8.51
N LEU A 189 -11.09 8.24 8.32
CA LEU A 189 -11.31 9.21 9.39
C LEU A 189 -12.71 9.06 10.01
N PHE A 190 -13.73 8.84 9.19
CA PHE A 190 -15.10 8.63 9.66
C PHE A 190 -15.25 7.33 10.45
N GLY A 191 -14.73 6.21 9.94
CA GLY A 191 -14.77 4.91 10.59
C GLY A 191 -13.96 4.90 11.89
N GLY A 192 -12.73 5.43 11.86
CA GLY A 192 -11.88 5.57 13.03
C GLY A 192 -12.51 6.50 14.09
N GLY A 193 -13.10 7.61 13.67
CA GLY A 193 -13.80 8.56 14.56
C GLY A 193 -15.08 8.01 15.18
N ILE A 194 -15.85 7.17 14.49
CA ILE A 194 -17.02 6.47 15.07
C ILE A 194 -16.58 5.50 16.16
N VAL A 195 -15.55 4.70 15.89
CA VAL A 195 -15.05 3.69 16.84
C VAL A 195 -14.39 4.35 18.05
N HIS A 196 -13.59 5.39 17.81
CA HIS A 196 -12.87 6.13 18.85
C HIS A 196 -13.55 7.44 19.24
N TYR A 197 -14.88 7.50 19.26
CA TYR A 197 -15.64 8.75 19.49
C TYR A 197 -15.33 9.53 20.78
N LYS A 198 -14.62 8.92 21.74
CA LYS A 198 -14.20 9.56 23.00
C LYS A 198 -12.80 10.17 22.97
N ARG A 199 -12.02 9.95 21.91
CA ARG A 199 -10.61 10.34 21.80
C ARG A 199 -10.31 10.86 20.40
N GLU A 200 -9.40 11.80 20.30
CA GLU A 200 -8.87 12.24 19.00
C GLU A 200 -7.74 11.31 18.58
N GLN A 201 -7.79 10.83 17.33
CA GLN A 201 -6.74 9.98 16.77
C GLN A 201 -5.54 10.86 16.40
N MET A 202 -4.38 10.51 16.95
CA MET A 202 -3.14 11.27 16.72
C MET A 202 -2.43 10.73 15.48
N PHE A 203 -1.76 11.63 14.75
CA PHE A 203 -0.91 11.28 13.61
C PHE A 203 0.38 12.12 13.63
N SER A 204 1.42 11.58 13.04
CA SER A 204 2.73 12.19 12.89
C SER A 204 2.68 13.36 11.91
N LYS A 205 2.75 14.59 12.46
CA LYS A 205 2.79 15.83 11.67
C LYS A 205 3.92 15.83 10.62
N PRO A 206 5.16 15.41 10.91
CA PRO A 206 6.23 15.37 9.91
C PRO A 206 5.95 14.39 8.76
N SER A 207 5.45 13.20 9.07
CA SER A 207 5.14 12.18 8.05
C SER A 207 3.99 12.64 7.14
N ALA A 208 2.91 13.16 7.73
CA ALA A 208 1.79 13.72 6.99
C ALA A 208 2.21 14.91 6.11
N ALA A 209 3.06 15.81 6.63
CA ALA A 209 3.56 16.96 5.87
C ALA A 209 4.42 16.54 4.66
N MET A 210 5.29 15.54 4.83
CA MET A 210 6.09 15.00 3.72
C MET A 210 5.21 14.38 2.63
N ASN A 211 4.28 13.51 3.03
CA ASN A 211 3.36 12.85 2.10
C ASN A 211 2.45 13.85 1.36
N LEU A 212 1.88 14.83 2.08
CA LEU A 212 1.07 15.88 1.48
C LEU A 212 1.89 16.80 0.56
N GLY A 213 3.14 17.12 0.94
CA GLY A 213 4.04 17.91 0.13
C GLY A 213 4.39 17.23 -1.20
N LEU A 214 4.65 15.92 -1.19
CA LEU A 214 4.88 15.15 -2.41
C LEU A 214 3.65 15.11 -3.31
N LEU A 215 2.48 14.85 -2.73
CA LEU A 215 1.23 14.86 -3.48
C LEU A 215 0.96 16.25 -4.09
N LEU A 216 1.20 17.33 -3.34
CA LEU A 216 1.05 18.69 -3.84
C LEU A 216 2.01 18.95 -5.01
N MET A 217 3.28 18.53 -4.91
CA MET A 217 4.22 18.64 -6.03
C MET A 217 3.73 17.86 -7.25
N ALA A 218 3.21 16.65 -7.08
CA ALA A 218 2.67 15.86 -8.18
C ALA A 218 1.47 16.53 -8.85
N VAL A 219 0.52 17.03 -8.04
CA VAL A 219 -0.67 17.74 -8.55
C VAL A 219 -0.28 19.04 -9.25
N MET A 220 0.66 19.81 -8.72
CA MET A 220 1.17 21.01 -9.40
C MET A 220 1.89 20.68 -10.71
N GLY A 221 2.62 19.56 -10.73
CA GLY A 221 3.29 19.04 -11.93
C GLY A 221 2.33 18.69 -13.06
N LEU A 222 1.12 18.23 -12.73
CA LEU A 222 0.01 17.97 -13.67
C LEU A 222 -0.80 19.23 -14.02
N LEU A 223 -1.01 20.11 -13.05
CA LEU A 223 -1.83 21.32 -13.23
C LEU A 223 -1.18 22.29 -14.23
N PHE A 224 0.15 22.42 -14.19
CA PHE A 224 0.84 23.44 -14.97
C PHE A 224 0.76 23.21 -16.50
N PRO A 225 1.01 22.00 -17.05
CA PRO A 225 0.72 21.69 -18.45
C PRO A 225 -0.78 21.85 -18.80
N ALA A 226 -1.67 21.36 -17.95
CA ALA A 226 -3.12 21.43 -18.20
C ALA A 226 -3.65 22.86 -18.30
N VAL A 227 -3.19 23.76 -17.44
CA VAL A 227 -3.57 25.18 -17.46
C VAL A 227 -3.04 25.84 -18.73
N LEU A 228 -1.77 25.61 -19.09
CA LEU A 228 -1.14 26.19 -20.28
C LEU A 228 -1.90 25.81 -21.57
N HIS A 229 -2.28 24.54 -21.69
CA HIS A 229 -3.10 24.03 -22.79
C HIS A 229 -4.50 24.68 -22.81
N PHE A 230 -5.13 24.85 -21.64
CA PHE A 230 -6.47 25.44 -21.54
C PHE A 230 -6.49 26.94 -21.82
N THR A 231 -5.51 27.69 -21.32
CA THR A 231 -5.42 29.15 -21.52
C THR A 231 -4.89 29.53 -22.91
N ARG A 232 -4.32 28.56 -23.65
CA ARG A 232 -3.60 28.77 -24.92
C ARG A 232 -2.55 29.88 -24.83
N THR A 233 -1.89 30.00 -23.68
CA THR A 233 -0.82 30.98 -23.44
C THR A 233 0.55 30.48 -23.92
N GLU A 234 0.57 29.53 -24.85
CA GLU A 234 1.77 28.94 -25.40
C GLU A 234 2.50 29.94 -26.32
N LEU A 235 3.78 30.17 -26.02
CA LEU A 235 4.68 30.92 -26.92
C LEU A 235 4.97 30.12 -28.21
N HIS A 236 5.05 28.80 -28.11
CA HIS A 236 5.14 27.87 -29.23
C HIS A 236 4.09 26.76 -29.06
N PHE A 237 3.07 26.77 -29.93
CA PHE A 237 1.99 25.78 -29.93
C PHE A 237 2.53 24.34 -29.91
N GLY A 238 2.10 23.54 -28.92
CA GLY A 238 2.46 22.14 -28.69
C GLY A 238 3.86 21.89 -28.10
N ASN A 239 4.87 22.67 -28.52
CA ASN A 239 6.26 22.43 -28.13
C ASN A 239 6.56 22.87 -26.69
N SER A 240 5.94 23.98 -26.23
CA SER A 240 6.14 24.48 -24.86
C SER A 240 5.47 23.59 -23.82
N GLU A 241 4.25 23.12 -24.10
CA GLU A 241 3.54 22.16 -23.25
C GLU A 241 4.33 20.84 -23.12
N LEU A 242 4.91 20.37 -24.22
CA LEU A 242 5.69 19.12 -24.26
C LEU A 242 7.01 19.22 -23.51
N ALA A 243 7.78 20.29 -23.75
CA ALA A 243 9.02 20.51 -23.02
C ALA A 243 8.79 20.59 -21.51
N LEU A 244 7.69 21.25 -21.13
CA LEU A 244 7.31 21.44 -19.74
C LEU A 244 6.82 20.15 -19.07
N SER A 245 6.00 19.36 -19.77
CA SER A 245 5.57 18.05 -19.30
C SER A 245 6.80 17.15 -19.09
N ARG A 246 7.73 17.10 -20.05
CA ARG A 246 8.97 16.30 -19.94
C ARG A 246 9.84 16.69 -18.75
N PHE A 247 10.00 18.00 -18.57
CA PHE A 247 10.72 18.53 -17.41
C PHE A 247 10.04 18.13 -16.10
N SER A 248 8.71 18.30 -16.01
CA SER A 248 7.91 17.95 -14.84
C SER A 248 8.01 16.44 -14.52
N SER A 249 7.93 15.57 -15.54
CA SER A 249 8.12 14.12 -15.38
C SER A 249 9.49 13.73 -14.86
N CYS A 250 10.57 14.34 -15.38
CA CYS A 250 11.92 14.07 -14.89
C CYS A 250 12.09 14.50 -13.43
N VAL A 251 11.65 15.71 -13.07
CA VAL A 251 11.71 16.23 -11.70
C VAL A 251 10.90 15.34 -10.75
N MET A 252 9.70 14.95 -11.16
CA MET A 252 8.84 14.08 -10.37
C MET A 252 9.43 12.68 -10.19
N LEU A 253 10.08 12.11 -11.22
CA LEU A 253 10.74 10.80 -11.12
C LEU A 253 11.90 10.84 -10.13
N VAL A 254 12.71 11.91 -10.16
CA VAL A 254 13.81 12.11 -9.21
C VAL A 254 13.29 12.32 -7.79
N ALA A 255 12.26 13.15 -7.62
CA ALA A 255 11.65 13.41 -6.30
C ALA A 255 11.03 12.13 -5.71
N TYR A 256 10.33 11.34 -6.52
CA TYR A 256 9.77 10.06 -6.09
C TYR A 256 10.85 9.02 -5.80
N GLY A 257 11.90 8.93 -6.63
CA GLY A 257 13.05 8.06 -6.36
C GLY A 257 13.77 8.43 -5.06
N ALA A 258 13.95 9.72 -4.79
CA ALA A 258 14.50 10.21 -3.54
C ALA A 258 13.56 9.93 -2.34
N TYR A 259 12.24 10.03 -2.53
CA TYR A 259 11.27 9.68 -1.51
C TYR A 259 11.27 8.20 -1.18
N ILE A 260 11.25 7.32 -2.18
CA ILE A 260 11.38 5.87 -1.98
C ILE A 260 12.72 5.58 -1.30
N PHE A 261 13.82 6.18 -1.75
CA PHE A 261 15.12 6.01 -1.10
C PHE A 261 15.12 6.45 0.38
N PHE A 262 14.51 7.61 0.68
CA PHE A 262 14.36 8.12 2.04
C PHE A 262 13.43 7.24 2.88
N GLN A 263 12.33 6.74 2.32
CA GLN A 263 11.40 5.84 2.99
C GLN A 263 12.10 4.51 3.32
N LEU A 264 12.87 3.97 2.38
CA LEU A 264 13.62 2.72 2.54
C LEU A 264 14.81 2.84 3.53
N THR A 265 15.43 4.02 3.59
CA THR A 265 16.65 4.23 4.40
C THR A 265 16.34 4.79 5.79
N SER A 266 15.46 5.79 5.89
CA SER A 266 15.19 6.56 7.11
C SER A 266 14.08 5.98 7.97
N GLN A 267 13.17 5.18 7.41
CA GLN A 267 12.00 4.63 8.12
C GLN A 267 12.10 3.11 8.32
N LYS A 268 13.30 2.57 8.60
CA LYS A 268 13.49 1.15 8.94
C LYS A 268 12.63 0.68 10.13
N HIS A 269 12.11 1.60 10.94
CA HIS A 269 11.29 1.32 12.13
C HIS A 269 9.78 1.56 11.94
N LEU A 270 9.33 2.23 10.86
CA LEU A 270 7.89 2.52 10.67
C LEU A 270 7.21 1.52 9.72
N TYR A 271 8.01 0.77 8.97
CA TYR A 271 7.60 -0.38 8.15
C TYR A 271 8.34 -1.66 8.57
N THR A 272 8.67 -1.79 9.85
CA THR A 272 8.66 -3.12 10.45
C THR A 272 7.28 -3.71 10.14
N PRO A 273 7.15 -4.98 9.70
CA PRO A 273 5.82 -5.59 9.62
C PRO A 273 5.09 -5.24 10.92
N ILE A 274 3.84 -4.81 10.79
CA ILE A 274 3.04 -3.99 11.71
C ILE A 274 2.78 -4.65 13.09
N ASN A 275 3.53 -5.69 13.42
CA ASN A 275 3.24 -6.73 14.39
C ASN A 275 4.35 -6.88 15.46
N GLU A 276 5.54 -6.27 15.32
CA GLU A 276 6.59 -6.39 16.37
C GLU A 276 6.33 -5.53 17.63
N GLU A 277 5.44 -4.52 17.59
CA GLU A 277 5.12 -3.68 18.78
C GLU A 277 4.03 -4.28 19.69
N GLU A 278 3.60 -5.52 19.49
CA GLU A 278 2.57 -6.19 20.32
C GLU A 278 3.11 -6.84 21.62
N SER A 279 4.39 -6.71 21.94
CA SER A 279 5.01 -7.49 23.02
C SER A 279 4.89 -6.90 24.45
N SER A 280 3.78 -6.28 24.87
CA SER A 280 3.67 -5.81 26.28
C SER A 280 2.30 -5.71 26.96
N THR A 281 1.26 -6.44 26.52
CA THR A 281 0.05 -6.61 27.37
C THR A 281 -0.49 -8.04 27.28
N PRO A 282 -0.58 -8.79 28.41
CA PRO A 282 -1.21 -10.10 28.41
C PRO A 282 -2.72 -9.90 28.45
N THR A 283 -3.43 -10.24 27.37
CA THR A 283 -4.88 -10.41 27.42
C THR A 283 -5.23 -11.67 26.66
N ASP A 284 -5.86 -12.62 27.36
CA ASP A 284 -6.26 -13.93 26.86
C ASP A 284 -7.14 -13.84 25.61
N GLY A 285 -6.80 -14.62 24.57
CA GLY A 285 -7.82 -15.24 23.70
C GLY A 285 -7.88 -14.86 22.22
N SER A 286 -6.77 -14.89 21.48
CA SER A 286 -6.72 -15.36 20.07
C SER A 286 -5.27 -15.43 19.57
N LEU A 287 -4.75 -16.64 19.43
CA LEU A 287 -3.46 -16.92 18.81
C LEU A 287 -3.60 -16.76 17.28
N ASP A 288 -3.57 -15.54 16.77
CA ASP A 288 -3.21 -15.32 15.37
C ASP A 288 -1.69 -15.09 15.36
N ASP A 289 -0.98 -16.21 15.27
CA ASP A 289 0.48 -16.28 15.26
C ASP A 289 1.02 -15.53 14.03
N ASP A 290 2.07 -14.75 14.26
CA ASP A 290 2.60 -13.68 13.42
C ASP A 290 3.43 -14.18 12.22
N TYR A 291 2.95 -15.25 11.59
CA TYR A 291 3.59 -15.95 10.50
C TYR A 291 2.80 -15.75 9.21
N PRO A 292 3.49 -15.68 8.07
CA PRO A 292 2.80 -15.63 6.79
C PRO A 292 1.91 -16.86 6.64
N ASP A 293 0.62 -16.62 6.37
CA ASP A 293 -0.42 -17.65 6.21
C ASP A 293 -0.13 -18.59 5.02
N THR A 294 0.77 -18.19 4.13
CA THR A 294 1.11 -18.88 2.89
C THR A 294 2.61 -19.04 2.72
N SER A 295 3.03 -20.08 1.99
CA SER A 295 4.45 -20.27 1.66
C SER A 295 4.93 -19.28 0.59
N LYS A 296 6.23 -18.92 0.57
CA LYS A 296 6.86 -18.07 -0.46
C LYS A 296 6.39 -18.37 -1.89
N TRP A 297 6.53 -19.64 -2.28
CA TRP A 297 6.19 -20.09 -3.62
C TRP A 297 4.70 -20.05 -3.90
N GLU A 298 3.89 -20.27 -2.86
CA GLU A 298 2.45 -20.20 -2.93
C GLU A 298 1.99 -18.76 -3.16
N SER A 299 2.55 -17.79 -2.43
CA SER A 299 2.25 -16.36 -2.63
C SER A 299 2.63 -15.91 -4.05
N ILE A 300 3.77 -16.34 -4.58
CA ILE A 300 4.18 -16.02 -5.97
C ILE A 300 3.18 -16.59 -6.99
N VAL A 301 2.76 -17.84 -6.81
CA VAL A 301 1.79 -18.49 -7.71
C VAL A 301 0.43 -17.78 -7.65
N TRP A 302 -0.06 -17.47 -6.45
CA TRP A 302 -1.32 -16.74 -6.29
C TRP A 302 -1.25 -15.31 -6.85
N LEU A 303 -0.13 -14.61 -6.67
CA LEU A 303 0.07 -13.28 -7.22
C LEU A 303 -0.09 -13.29 -8.75
N PHE A 304 0.51 -14.28 -9.41
CA PHE A 304 0.38 -14.48 -10.85
C PHE A 304 -1.06 -14.82 -11.26
N ILE A 305 -1.72 -15.73 -10.54
CA ILE A 305 -3.10 -16.15 -10.82
C ILE A 305 -4.07 -14.96 -10.71
N PHE A 306 -4.03 -14.21 -9.61
CA PHE A 306 -4.92 -13.06 -9.43
C PHE A 306 -4.64 -11.96 -10.45
N THR A 307 -3.37 -11.68 -10.76
CA THR A 307 -2.99 -10.73 -11.81
C THR A 307 -3.56 -11.16 -13.17
N ALA A 308 -3.46 -12.44 -13.53
CA ALA A 308 -4.00 -12.97 -14.78
C ALA A 308 -5.54 -12.90 -14.83
N LEU A 309 -6.23 -13.23 -13.73
CA LEU A 309 -7.69 -13.16 -13.64
C LEU A 309 -8.19 -11.71 -13.74
N ILE A 310 -7.54 -10.77 -13.06
CA ILE A 310 -7.84 -9.33 -13.16
C ILE A 310 -7.58 -8.87 -14.59
N SER A 311 -6.48 -9.29 -15.22
CA SER A 311 -6.20 -8.98 -16.63
C SER A 311 -7.33 -9.43 -17.55
N VAL A 312 -7.80 -10.68 -17.41
CA VAL A 312 -8.93 -11.19 -18.21
C VAL A 312 -10.20 -10.37 -17.98
N LEU A 313 -10.58 -10.11 -16.73
CA LEU A 313 -11.78 -9.31 -16.44
C LEU A 313 -11.66 -7.85 -16.88
N SER A 314 -10.45 -7.28 -16.83
CA SER A 314 -10.21 -5.90 -17.26
C SER A 314 -10.46 -5.70 -18.76
N GLU A 315 -10.23 -6.73 -19.58
CA GLU A 315 -10.57 -6.73 -21.00
C GLU A 315 -12.09 -6.62 -21.19
N TYR A 316 -12.89 -7.41 -20.46
CA TYR A 316 -14.35 -7.32 -20.50
C TYR A 316 -14.88 -5.98 -19.99
N VAL A 317 -14.30 -5.44 -18.91
CA VAL A 317 -14.65 -4.09 -18.42
C VAL A 317 -14.45 -3.04 -19.50
N VAL A 318 -13.29 -3.04 -20.15
CA VAL A 318 -12.92 -2.08 -21.19
C VAL A 318 -13.81 -2.23 -22.42
N ASN A 319 -14.00 -3.45 -22.92
CA ASN A 319 -14.79 -3.72 -24.12
C ASN A 319 -16.27 -3.40 -23.92
N ALA A 320 -16.83 -3.70 -22.74
CA ALA A 320 -18.24 -3.46 -22.43
C ALA A 320 -18.55 -2.01 -22.02
N MET A 321 -17.53 -1.19 -21.73
CA MET A 321 -17.69 0.15 -21.17
C MET A 321 -18.53 1.09 -22.03
N GLU A 322 -18.33 1.07 -23.36
CA GLU A 322 -19.11 1.90 -24.29
C GLU A 322 -20.59 1.54 -24.26
N GLY A 323 -20.89 0.25 -24.41
CA GLY A 323 -22.25 -0.26 -24.37
C GLY A 323 -22.91 -0.06 -23.01
N ALA A 324 -22.14 -0.15 -21.93
CA ALA A 324 -22.60 0.14 -20.58
C ALA A 324 -22.98 1.60 -20.37
N SER A 325 -22.21 2.55 -20.92
CA SER A 325 -22.52 3.98 -20.87
C SER A 325 -23.87 4.28 -21.53
N ILE A 326 -24.14 3.66 -22.69
CA ILE A 326 -25.39 3.82 -23.43
C ILE A 326 -26.55 3.14 -22.68
N ALA A 327 -26.37 1.89 -22.25
CA ALA A 327 -27.42 1.10 -21.61
C ALA A 327 -27.86 1.65 -20.24
N MET A 328 -26.91 2.16 -19.44
CA MET A 328 -27.21 2.74 -18.13
C MET A 328 -27.50 4.24 -18.18
N ASN A 329 -27.34 4.89 -19.34
CA ASN A 329 -27.48 6.33 -19.51
C ASN A 329 -26.58 7.13 -18.53
N ILE A 330 -25.34 6.65 -18.36
CA ILE A 330 -24.31 7.31 -17.54
C ILE A 330 -23.13 7.70 -18.43
N PRO A 331 -22.56 8.89 -18.27
CA PRO A 331 -21.45 9.34 -19.11
C PRO A 331 -20.19 8.51 -18.82
N LYS A 332 -19.42 8.17 -19.87
CA LYS A 332 -18.12 7.47 -19.74
C LYS A 332 -17.17 8.14 -18.75
N ALA A 333 -17.23 9.47 -18.67
CA ALA A 333 -16.44 10.23 -17.71
C ALA A 333 -16.79 9.89 -16.26
N PHE A 334 -18.07 9.66 -15.93
CA PHE A 334 -18.48 9.22 -14.60
C PHE A 334 -18.00 7.81 -14.30
N ILE A 335 -18.13 6.89 -15.27
CA ILE A 335 -17.57 5.54 -15.15
C ILE A 335 -16.06 5.61 -14.86
N SER A 336 -15.35 6.43 -15.60
CA SER A 336 -13.89 6.54 -15.52
C SER A 336 -13.44 7.18 -14.22
N VAL A 337 -13.99 8.34 -13.85
CA VAL A 337 -13.56 9.12 -12.67
C VAL A 337 -14.05 8.52 -11.35
N ILE A 338 -15.20 7.86 -11.33
CA ILE A 338 -15.85 7.41 -10.08
C ILE A 338 -15.86 5.90 -9.93
N LEU A 339 -16.34 5.15 -10.92
CA LEU A 339 -16.52 3.69 -10.76
C LEU A 339 -15.20 2.93 -10.81
N LEU A 340 -14.36 3.20 -11.83
CA LEU A 340 -13.09 2.48 -12.00
C LEU A 340 -12.17 2.62 -10.77
N PRO A 341 -11.97 3.81 -10.18
CA PRO A 341 -11.03 3.94 -9.07
C PRO A 341 -11.53 3.32 -7.78
N VAL A 342 -12.84 3.37 -7.54
CA VAL A 342 -13.46 2.71 -6.37
C VAL A 342 -13.25 1.20 -6.43
N VAL A 343 -13.37 0.61 -7.61
CA VAL A 343 -13.16 -0.83 -7.82
C VAL A 343 -11.66 -1.18 -7.84
N GLY A 344 -10.86 -0.37 -8.52
CA GLY A 344 -9.41 -0.58 -8.68
C GLY A 344 -8.66 -0.57 -7.35
N ASN A 345 -9.06 0.32 -6.44
CA ASN A 345 -8.38 0.51 -5.15
C ASN A 345 -9.14 -0.11 -3.97
N ALA A 346 -10.13 -0.98 -4.22
CA ALA A 346 -10.99 -1.53 -3.17
C ALA A 346 -10.21 -2.21 -2.02
N ALA A 347 -9.09 -2.86 -2.34
CA ALA A 347 -8.18 -3.46 -1.36
C ALA A 347 -7.58 -2.41 -0.41
N GLU A 348 -7.00 -1.35 -0.99
CA GLU A 348 -6.39 -0.25 -0.23
C GLU A 348 -7.43 0.51 0.58
N HIS A 349 -8.65 0.67 0.05
CA HIS A 349 -9.76 1.27 0.76
C HIS A 349 -10.08 0.49 2.05
N ALA A 350 -10.22 -0.83 1.94
CA ALA A 350 -10.54 -1.69 3.07
C ALA A 350 -9.42 -1.66 4.12
N SER A 351 -8.16 -1.76 3.69
CA SER A 351 -7.00 -1.74 4.57
C SER A 351 -6.85 -0.40 5.30
N ALA A 352 -6.99 0.73 4.61
CA ALA A 352 -6.90 2.05 5.23
C ALA A 352 -7.99 2.27 6.29
N ILE A 353 -9.23 1.87 6.01
CA ILE A 353 -10.33 1.96 6.99
C ILE A 353 -10.05 1.05 8.19
N MET A 354 -9.59 -0.19 7.95
CA MET A 354 -9.26 -1.12 9.02
C MET A 354 -8.17 -0.56 9.94
N PHE A 355 -7.09 0.01 9.39
CA PHE A 355 -6.02 0.60 10.20
C PHE A 355 -6.48 1.82 10.99
N ALA A 356 -7.31 2.69 10.40
CA ALA A 356 -7.89 3.81 11.13
C ALA A 356 -8.82 3.35 12.27
N VAL A 357 -9.60 2.29 12.06
CA VAL A 357 -10.44 1.66 13.10
C VAL A 357 -9.59 0.98 14.20
N LYS A 358 -8.36 0.58 13.91
CA LYS A 358 -7.39 0.04 14.90
C LYS A 358 -6.52 1.11 15.57
N ASP A 359 -6.90 2.39 15.45
CA ASP A 359 -6.16 3.54 15.98
C ASP A 359 -4.76 3.77 15.37
N LYS A 360 -4.50 3.18 14.20
CA LYS A 360 -3.25 3.35 13.44
C LYS A 360 -3.46 4.34 12.29
N LEU A 361 -3.84 5.59 12.62
CA LEU A 361 -4.20 6.62 11.63
C LEU A 361 -3.03 6.99 10.71
N ASP A 362 -1.79 6.96 11.21
CA ASP A 362 -0.58 7.20 10.41
C ASP A 362 -0.44 6.22 9.23
N ILE A 363 -0.80 4.96 9.45
CA ILE A 363 -0.75 3.91 8.41
C ILE A 363 -1.84 4.17 7.37
N ALA A 364 -3.06 4.50 7.81
CA ALA A 364 -4.17 4.82 6.90
C ALA A 364 -3.86 6.04 6.01
N LEU A 365 -3.27 7.09 6.58
CA LEU A 365 -2.78 8.26 5.84
C LEU A 365 -1.66 7.87 4.86
N GLY A 366 -0.73 7.01 5.29
CA GLY A 366 0.35 6.50 4.46
C GLY A 366 -0.16 5.72 3.24
N ILE A 367 -1.16 4.85 3.43
CA ILE A 367 -1.80 4.09 2.33
C ILE A 367 -2.44 5.05 1.33
N ALA A 368 -3.33 5.94 1.81
CA ALA A 368 -4.06 6.85 0.92
C ALA A 368 -3.13 7.80 0.16
N ILE A 369 -2.20 8.46 0.85
CA ILE A 369 -1.32 9.46 0.23
C ILE A 369 -0.21 8.82 -0.59
N GLY A 370 0.35 7.70 -0.13
CA GLY A 370 1.35 6.94 -0.86
C GLY A 370 0.83 6.45 -2.20
N SER A 371 -0.36 5.85 -2.20
CA SER A 371 -1.05 5.39 -3.41
C SER A 371 -1.35 6.54 -4.37
N SER A 372 -1.94 7.66 -3.89
CA SER A 372 -2.18 8.84 -4.73
C SER A 372 -0.90 9.42 -5.34
N THR A 373 0.20 9.43 -4.61
CA THR A 373 1.49 9.92 -5.11
C THR A 373 2.00 9.04 -6.25
N GLN A 374 1.91 7.72 -6.10
CA GLN A 374 2.30 6.76 -7.14
C GLN A 374 1.42 6.88 -8.39
N ILE A 375 0.10 7.01 -8.21
CA ILE A 375 -0.82 7.19 -9.33
C ILE A 375 -0.53 8.50 -10.05
N ALA A 376 -0.32 9.60 -9.31
CA ALA A 376 0.02 10.89 -9.91
C ALA A 376 1.33 10.82 -10.72
N MET A 377 2.34 10.11 -10.22
CA MET A 377 3.57 9.80 -10.98
C MET A 377 3.27 9.10 -12.30
N PHE A 378 2.40 8.10 -12.28
CA PHE A 378 2.02 7.36 -13.49
C PHE A 378 1.26 8.24 -14.49
N VAL A 379 0.38 9.14 -14.03
CA VAL A 379 -0.30 10.12 -14.89
C VAL A 379 0.71 11.00 -15.62
N VAL A 380 1.68 11.56 -14.88
CA VAL A 380 2.70 12.44 -15.45
C VAL A 380 3.49 11.70 -16.55
N CYS A 381 3.80 10.41 -16.34
CA CYS A 381 4.46 9.56 -17.32
C CYS A 381 3.58 9.30 -18.57
N ILE A 382 2.27 9.05 -18.40
CA ILE A 382 1.35 8.84 -19.53
C ILE A 382 1.16 10.11 -20.36
N GLU A 383 1.07 11.28 -19.73
CA GLU A 383 0.98 12.54 -20.47
C GLU A 383 2.21 12.78 -21.37
N GLN A 384 3.40 12.30 -20.98
CA GLN A 384 4.57 12.31 -21.88
C GLN A 384 4.34 11.53 -23.17
N VAL A 385 3.76 10.33 -23.05
CA VAL A 385 3.61 9.40 -24.18
C VAL A 385 2.60 9.94 -25.19
N LYS A 386 1.51 10.56 -24.73
CA LYS A 386 0.50 11.20 -25.59
C LYS A 386 1.11 12.25 -26.52
N MET A 387 1.99 13.07 -25.98
CA MET A 387 2.60 14.17 -26.72
C MET A 387 3.66 13.71 -27.72
N HIS A 388 4.20 12.50 -27.55
CA HIS A 388 5.10 11.90 -28.54
C HIS A 388 4.35 11.24 -29.71
N SER A 389 3.11 10.79 -29.50
CA SER A 389 2.29 10.17 -30.56
C SER A 389 1.61 11.19 -31.49
N ASN A 390 1.58 12.47 -31.11
CA ASN A 390 1.02 13.57 -31.91
C ASN A 390 2.10 14.46 -32.57
N SER A 391 3.39 14.13 -32.41
CA SER A 391 4.52 14.73 -33.13
C SER A 391 5.01 13.79 -34.21
#